data_AF-A0A3S3R3K0-F1
#
_entry.id   AF-A0A3S3R3K0-F1
#
_cell.length_a   1.000
_cell.length_b   1.000
_cell.length_c   1.000
_cell.angle_alpha   90.00
_cell.angle_beta   90.00
_cell.angle_gamma   90.00
#
_symmetry.space_group_name_H-M   'P 1'
#
loop_
_entity.id
_entity.type
_entity.pdbx_description
1 polymer ?
#
loop_
_entity_poly.entity_id
_entity_poly.type
_entity_poly.pdbx_seq_one_letter_code
_entity_poly.pdbx_strand_id
1 'polypeptide(L)'
;MSGNGDKPANKQENPEEEDVMEKELAEDAVWKRIQKNTFTRWANEHLKTVNKHIEALESDLSDGLRVIALVEVLSGKRLPRHNKRPTMRAQKLENVNIALKFLTTSEGIKIVNIGV
;
A
#
# COMPACT_ATOMS: atom_id res chain seq x y z
N MET A 1 -31.69 -29.58 -47.31
CA MET A 1 -31.98 -29.82 -45.87
C MET A 1 -31.38 -31.19 -45.57
N SER A 2 -30.41 -31.40 -44.69
CA SER A 2 -30.13 -30.73 -43.42
C SER A 2 -28.63 -30.81 -43.11
N GLY A 3 -28.09 -29.76 -42.48
CA GLY A 3 -26.71 -29.71 -42.03
C GLY A 3 -26.49 -30.47 -40.73
N ASN A 4 -25.40 -31.21 -40.65
CA ASN A 4 -24.84 -31.67 -39.37
C ASN A 4 -24.09 -30.51 -38.74
N GLY A 5 -24.66 -29.96 -37.67
CA GLY A 5 -23.99 -28.96 -36.84
C GLY A 5 -23.04 -29.65 -35.86
N ASP A 6 -21.77 -29.23 -35.90
CA ASP A 6 -20.79 -29.51 -34.86
C ASP A 6 -21.35 -29.08 -33.50
N LYS A 7 -21.49 -30.04 -32.58
CA LYS A 7 -21.79 -29.74 -31.18
C LYS A 7 -20.55 -29.08 -30.56
N PRO A 8 -20.67 -27.89 -29.95
CA PRO A 8 -19.55 -27.35 -29.18
C PRO A 8 -19.30 -28.26 -27.98
N ALA A 9 -18.03 -28.61 -27.76
CA ALA A 9 -17.59 -29.33 -26.58
C ALA A 9 -18.02 -28.56 -25.33
N ASN A 10 -18.89 -29.19 -24.53
CA ASN A 10 -19.33 -28.67 -23.25
C ASN A 10 -18.12 -28.54 -22.34
N LYS A 11 -17.67 -27.30 -22.09
CA LYS A 11 -16.69 -27.01 -21.06
C LYS A 11 -17.43 -27.18 -19.73
N GLN A 12 -17.38 -28.39 -19.17
CA GLN A 12 -17.87 -28.64 -17.82
C GLN A 12 -17.03 -27.77 -16.89
N GLU A 13 -17.60 -26.64 -16.44
CA GLU A 13 -17.07 -25.88 -15.31
C GLU A 13 -17.16 -26.80 -14.09
N ASN A 14 -15.98 -27.16 -13.57
CA ASN A 14 -15.85 -28.07 -12.45
C ASN A 14 -16.17 -27.28 -11.17
N PRO A 15 -17.27 -27.59 -10.46
CA PRO A 15 -17.67 -26.83 -9.26
C PRO A 15 -16.63 -26.90 -8.12
N GLU A 16 -15.76 -27.91 -8.15
CA GLU A 16 -14.63 -28.02 -7.23
C GLU A 16 -13.52 -27.00 -7.54
N GLU A 17 -13.35 -26.58 -8.79
CA GLU A 17 -12.37 -25.55 -9.18
C GLU A 17 -12.84 -24.14 -8.80
N GLU A 18 -14.15 -23.88 -8.84
CA GLU A 18 -14.74 -22.61 -8.43
C GLU A 18 -14.62 -22.40 -6.91
N ASP A 19 -14.93 -23.42 -6.09
CA ASP A 19 -14.83 -23.36 -4.62
C ASP A 19 -13.37 -23.17 -4.16
N VAL A 20 -12.42 -23.83 -4.83
CA VAL A 20 -10.98 -23.64 -4.57
C VAL A 20 -10.55 -22.22 -4.94
N MET A 21 -10.95 -21.69 -6.10
CA MET A 21 -10.61 -20.32 -6.50
C MET A 21 -11.24 -19.26 -5.58
N GLU A 22 -12.49 -19.44 -5.15
CA GLU A 22 -13.15 -18.54 -4.20
C GLU A 22 -12.46 -18.54 -2.84
N LYS A 23 -12.09 -19.73 -2.34
CA LYS A 23 -11.34 -19.88 -1.09
C LYS A 23 -9.94 -19.25 -1.18
N GLU A 24 -9.21 -19.47 -2.27
CA GLU A 24 -7.90 -18.85 -2.48
C GLU A 24 -8.01 -17.32 -2.52
N LEU A 25 -8.98 -16.77 -3.27
CA LEU A 25 -9.25 -15.31 -3.31
C LEU A 25 -9.60 -14.75 -1.93
N ALA A 26 -10.40 -15.48 -1.15
CA ALA A 26 -10.80 -15.11 0.20
C ALA A 26 -9.62 -15.14 1.18
N GLU A 27 -8.79 -16.18 1.14
CA GLU A 27 -7.57 -16.28 1.94
C GLU A 27 -6.59 -15.16 1.60
N ASP A 28 -6.46 -14.85 0.31
CA ASP A 28 -5.63 -13.75 -0.19
C ASP A 28 -6.09 -12.38 0.33
N ALA A 29 -7.40 -12.21 0.48
CA ALA A 29 -7.98 -11.00 1.05
C ALA A 29 -7.79 -10.92 2.59
N VAL A 30 -7.78 -12.05 3.29
CA VAL A 30 -7.68 -12.08 4.76
C VAL A 30 -6.30 -11.63 5.23
N TRP A 31 -5.22 -12.18 4.68
CA TRP A 31 -3.88 -11.83 5.13
C TRP A 31 -3.53 -10.37 4.79
N LYS A 32 -3.96 -9.87 3.63
CA LYS A 32 -3.81 -8.46 3.23
C LYS A 32 -4.51 -7.53 4.23
N ARG A 33 -5.73 -7.88 4.64
CA ARG A 33 -6.49 -7.13 5.65
C ARG A 33 -5.79 -7.13 7.01
N ILE A 34 -5.27 -8.27 7.46
CA ILE A 34 -4.54 -8.38 8.74
C ILE A 34 -3.28 -7.52 8.70
N GLN A 35 -2.51 -7.58 7.60
CA GLN A 35 -1.31 -6.79 7.42
C GLN A 35 -1.62 -5.29 7.44
N LYS A 36 -2.63 -4.86 6.66
CA LYS A 36 -3.10 -3.47 6.66
C LYS A 36 -3.44 -3.00 8.07
N ASN A 37 -4.28 -3.75 8.79
CA ASN A 37 -4.69 -3.38 10.15
C ASN A 37 -3.50 -3.29 11.11
N THR A 38 -2.57 -4.23 11.01
CA THR A 38 -1.38 -4.26 11.87
C THR A 38 -0.49 -3.06 11.60
N PHE A 39 -0.18 -2.77 10.34
CA PHE A 39 0.67 -1.64 9.97
C PHE A 39 0.01 -0.29 10.25
N THR A 40 -1.29 -0.15 10.03
CA THR A 40 -2.03 1.06 10.39
C THR A 40 -1.98 1.31 11.90
N ARG A 41 -2.21 0.29 12.72
CA ARG A 41 -2.14 0.42 14.19
C ARG A 41 -0.74 0.79 14.65
N TRP A 42 0.28 0.06 14.18
CA TRP A 42 1.67 0.32 14.51
C TRP A 42 2.09 1.76 14.12
N ALA A 43 1.76 2.21 12.92
CA ALA A 43 2.07 3.57 12.49
C ALA A 43 1.36 4.63 13.38
N ASN A 44 0.11 4.37 13.77
CA ASN A 44 -0.65 5.25 14.65
C ASN A 44 -0.10 5.30 16.08
N GLU A 45 0.48 4.22 16.60
CA GLU A 45 1.15 4.22 17.90
C GLU A 45 2.34 5.20 17.96
N HIS A 46 3.04 5.38 16.84
CA HIS A 46 4.12 6.37 16.73
C HIS A 46 3.57 7.77 16.42
N LEU A 47 2.64 7.88 15.47
CA LEU A 47 2.11 9.17 15.02
C LEU A 47 1.29 9.91 16.08
N LYS A 48 0.71 9.21 17.07
CA LYS A 48 0.01 9.86 18.19
C LYS A 48 0.90 10.83 18.97
N THR A 49 2.21 10.56 19.03
CA THR A 49 3.19 11.41 19.73
C THR A 49 3.36 12.80 19.10
N VAL A 50 2.96 12.93 17.83
CA VAL A 50 3.00 14.18 17.04
C VAL A 50 1.61 14.61 16.56
N ASN A 51 0.56 14.13 17.23
CA ASN A 51 -0.84 14.44 16.96
C ASN A 51 -1.24 14.21 15.49
N LYS A 52 -0.82 13.07 14.93
CA LYS A 52 -1.19 12.60 13.58
C LYS A 52 -1.83 11.22 13.64
N HIS A 53 -2.64 10.92 12.64
CA HIS A 53 -3.39 9.66 12.55
C HIS A 53 -3.59 9.25 11.09
N ILE A 54 -3.56 7.95 10.82
CA ILE A 54 -3.87 7.30 9.54
C ILE A 54 -5.17 6.51 9.73
N GLU A 55 -6.20 6.88 8.96
CA GLU A 55 -7.46 6.16 8.89
C GLU A 55 -7.41 5.14 7.74
N ALA A 56 -6.97 5.59 6.57
CA ALA A 56 -6.82 4.77 5.37
C ALA A 56 -5.36 4.73 4.90
N LEU A 57 -4.72 3.58 5.06
CA LEU A 57 -3.29 3.39 4.78
C LEU A 57 -2.94 3.69 3.31
N GLU A 58 -3.85 3.39 2.40
CA GLU A 58 -3.69 3.54 0.95
C GLU A 58 -3.69 5.00 0.49
N SER A 59 -4.44 5.87 1.18
CA SER A 59 -4.62 7.27 0.78
C SER A 59 -3.84 8.24 1.65
N ASP A 60 -3.74 7.99 2.96
CA ASP A 60 -3.34 9.02 3.92
C ASP A 60 -1.83 9.28 3.93
N LEU A 61 -1.07 8.36 3.34
CA LEU A 61 0.37 8.48 3.11
C LEU A 61 0.71 9.18 1.79
N SER A 62 -0.25 9.34 0.88
CA SER A 62 -0.02 9.76 -0.51
C SER A 62 0.47 11.20 -0.68
N ASP A 63 0.27 12.07 0.31
CA ASP A 63 0.75 13.46 0.30
C ASP A 63 2.17 13.62 0.90
N GLY A 64 2.72 12.52 1.42
CA GLY A 64 4.03 12.43 2.05
C GLY A 64 4.13 13.02 3.46
N LEU A 65 3.13 13.76 3.96
CA LEU A 65 3.25 14.44 5.26
C LEU A 65 3.28 13.47 6.44
N ARG A 66 2.47 12.42 6.39
CA ARG A 66 2.44 11.38 7.43
C ARG A 66 3.65 10.46 7.35
N VAL A 67 4.13 10.17 6.13
CA VAL A 67 5.37 9.39 5.92
C VAL A 67 6.54 10.13 6.56
N ILE A 68 6.71 11.42 6.25
CA ILE A 68 7.77 12.24 6.83
C ILE A 68 7.68 12.24 8.36
N ALA A 69 6.50 12.51 8.92
CA ALA A 69 6.32 12.55 10.36
C ALA A 69 6.64 11.21 11.04
N LEU A 70 6.22 10.09 10.44
CA LEU A 70 6.52 8.75 10.95
C LEU A 70 8.03 8.49 10.94
N VAL A 71 8.72 8.83 9.85
CA VAL A 71 10.17 8.68 9.74
C VAL A 71 10.92 9.56 10.75
N GLU A 72 10.49 10.80 10.97
CA GLU A 72 11.07 11.67 12.00
C GLU A 72 10.91 11.08 13.41
N VAL A 73 9.74 10.56 13.74
CA VAL A 73 9.48 9.94 15.04
C VAL A 73 10.33 8.69 15.24
N LEU A 74 10.44 7.82 14.23
CA LEU A 74 11.19 6.57 14.32
C LEU A 74 12.71 6.79 14.36
N SER A 75 13.23 7.71 13.55
CA SER A 75 14.67 8.00 13.49
C SER A 75 15.15 8.93 14.59
N GLY A 76 14.24 9.67 15.24
CA GLY A 76 14.57 10.75 16.16
C GLY A 76 15.26 11.96 15.51
N LYS A 77 15.29 12.02 14.17
CA LYS A 77 15.97 13.06 13.38
C LYS A 77 14.95 13.89 12.60
N ARG A 78 15.32 15.13 12.28
CA ARG A 78 14.50 16.01 11.43
C ARG A 78 14.80 15.78 9.97
N LEU A 79 13.75 15.69 9.17
CA LEU A 79 13.87 15.59 7.72
C LEU A 79 14.03 16.99 7.10
N PRO A 80 14.58 17.07 5.86
CA PRO A 80 14.67 18.33 5.12
C PRO A 80 13.33 19.05 4.96
N ARG A 81 13.42 20.35 4.61
CA ARG A 81 12.24 21.18 4.35
C ARG A 81 11.37 20.55 3.24
N HIS A 82 10.07 20.50 3.49
CA HIS A 82 9.07 19.87 2.62
C HIS A 82 7.80 20.73 2.54
N ASN A 83 6.93 20.41 1.59
CA ASN A 83 5.69 21.12 1.32
C ASN A 83 4.67 20.84 2.43
N LYS A 84 4.34 21.85 3.25
CA LYS A 84 3.40 21.71 4.40
C LYS A 84 1.93 21.64 4.00
N ARG A 85 1.59 22.10 2.79
CA ARG A 85 0.23 22.11 2.24
C ARG A 85 0.27 21.67 0.76
N PRO A 86 0.65 20.41 0.48
CA PRO A 86 0.83 19.93 -0.89
C PRO A 86 -0.53 19.75 -1.58
N THR A 87 -0.85 20.62 -2.53
CA THR A 87 -2.09 20.52 -3.32
C THR A 87 -1.83 19.86 -4.66
N MET A 88 -0.67 20.12 -5.27
CA MET A 88 -0.29 19.58 -6.57
C MET A 88 0.37 18.20 -6.44
N ARG A 89 0.15 17.33 -7.43
CA ARG A 89 0.79 16.00 -7.49
C ARG A 89 2.30 16.08 -7.35
N ALA A 90 2.95 17.05 -8.00
CA ALA A 90 4.40 17.24 -7.92
C ALA A 90 4.88 17.51 -6.49
N GLN A 91 4.16 18.33 -5.72
CA GLN A 91 4.50 18.65 -4.32
C GLN A 91 4.36 17.42 -3.41
N LYS A 92 3.29 16.64 -3.61
CA LYS A 92 3.07 15.38 -2.87
C LYS A 92 4.20 14.38 -3.16
N LEU A 93 4.54 14.24 -4.44
CA LEU A 93 5.61 13.35 -4.90
C LEU A 93 6.97 13.76 -4.30
N GLU A 94 7.26 15.05 -4.30
CA GLU A 94 8.49 15.58 -3.71
C GLU A 94 8.58 15.29 -2.21
N ASN A 95 7.49 15.45 -1.46
CA ASN A 95 7.45 15.08 -0.04
C ASN A 95 7.77 13.59 0.19
N VAL A 96 7.16 12.69 -0.59
CA VAL A 96 7.43 11.25 -0.50
C VAL A 96 8.90 10.97 -0.85
N ASN A 97 9.42 11.59 -1.91
CA ASN A 97 10.81 11.43 -2.32
C ASN A 97 11.80 11.88 -1.24
N ILE A 98 11.52 12.96 -0.52
CA ILE A 98 12.34 13.42 0.61
C ILE A 98 12.43 12.34 1.69
N ALA A 99 11.31 11.71 2.05
CA ALA A 99 11.30 10.66 3.06
C ALA A 99 12.07 9.41 2.59
N LEU A 100 11.86 8.97 1.35
CA LEU A 100 12.54 7.79 0.81
C LEU A 100 14.06 8.03 0.67
N LYS A 101 14.48 9.20 0.20
CA LYS A 101 15.90 9.57 0.14
C LYS A 101 16.54 9.60 1.53
N PHE A 102 15.83 10.09 2.53
CA PHE A 102 16.32 10.08 3.90
C PHE A 102 16.54 8.65 4.40
N LEU A 103 15.57 7.75 4.20
CA LEU A 103 15.68 6.34 4.59
C LEU A 103 16.88 5.65 3.92
N THR A 104 17.10 5.89 2.62
CA THR A 104 18.21 5.27 1.89
C THR A 104 19.57 5.89 2.21
N THR A 105 19.65 7.21 2.27
CA THR A 105 20.92 7.94 2.33
C THR A 105 21.38 8.18 3.76
N SER A 106 20.46 8.49 4.66
CA SER A 106 20.77 8.86 6.06
C SER A 106 20.66 7.68 7.03
N GLU A 107 19.74 6.75 6.79
CA GLU A 107 19.55 5.57 7.64
C GLU A 107 20.14 4.28 7.03
N GLY A 108 20.62 4.33 5.78
CA GLY A 108 21.22 3.17 5.11
C GLY A 108 20.25 2.03 4.80
N ILE A 109 18.94 2.30 4.79
CA ILE A 109 17.91 1.28 4.55
C ILE A 109 17.80 1.03 3.05
N LYS A 110 18.06 -0.20 2.63
CA LYS A 110 17.88 -0.62 1.24
C LYS A 110 16.40 -0.80 0.93
N ILE A 111 15.90 0.04 0.03
CA ILE A 111 14.53 -0.04 -0.49
C ILE A 111 14.57 -0.80 -1.82
N VAL A 112 13.73 -1.83 -1.96
CA VAL A 112 13.64 -2.67 -3.18
C VAL A 112 12.19 -2.67 -3.65
N ASN A 113 11.97 -2.52 -4.97
CA ASN A 113 10.64 -2.50 -5.60
C ASN A 113 9.68 -1.41 -5.08
N ILE A 114 10.21 -0.35 -4.46
CA ILE A 114 9.44 0.83 -4.08
C ILE A 114 10.09 2.03 -4.76
N GLY A 115 9.38 2.58 -5.75
CA GLY A 115 9.80 3.73 -6.54
C GLY A 115 8.88 4.94 -6.33
N VAL A 116 9.36 6.09 -6.81
CA VAL A 116 8.61 7.36 -6.90
C VAL A 116 8.31 7.64 -8.36
#